data_AF-A0AAX2REJ7-F1
#
_entry.id   AF-A0AAX2REJ7-F1
#
_cell.length_a   1.000
_cell.length_b   1.000
_cell.length_c   1.000
_cell.angle_alpha   90.00
_cell.angle_beta   90.00
_cell.angle_gamma   90.00
#
_symmetry.space_group_name_H-M   'P 1'
#
loop_
_entity.id
_entity.type
_entity.pdbx_description
1 polymer ?
#
loop_
_entity_poly.entity_id
_entity_poly.type
_entity_poly.pdbx_seq_one_letter_code
_entity_poly.pdbx_strand_id
1 'polypeptide(L)'
;MPFTYEICGTLSVLDNFRHHHAQQFAESIANPADVYFATDAVTHSFMTRIRGALTDDEAESVEDTLEEFSQKWARTGAIFKRVRYGEPSFVPVGLAEHVELLEELAYEHLQLEAFLRRQAQILERFRQPAT
;
A
#
# COMPACT_ATOMS: atom_id res chain seq x y z
N MET A 1 16.04 -23.43 0.84
CA MET A 1 15.49 -24.50 -0.04
C MET A 1 14.28 -23.92 -0.74
N PRO A 2 13.98 -24.28 -2.00
CA PRO A 2 12.80 -23.77 -2.67
C PRO A 2 11.52 -24.37 -2.07
N PHE A 3 10.46 -23.57 -2.00
CA PHE A 3 9.13 -23.96 -1.52
C PHE A 3 8.05 -23.45 -2.49
N THR A 4 6.84 -24.01 -2.38
CA THR A 4 5.71 -23.52 -3.16
C THR A 4 5.28 -22.15 -2.65
N TYR A 5 5.46 -21.14 -3.49
CA TYR A 5 5.05 -19.77 -3.25
C TYR A 5 3.87 -19.40 -4.15
N GLU A 6 2.90 -18.69 -3.58
CA GLU A 6 1.86 -18.00 -4.36
C GLU A 6 1.49 -16.70 -3.66
N ILE A 7 1.31 -15.62 -4.42
CA ILE A 7 0.64 -14.40 -3.95
C ILE A 7 -0.35 -13.94 -5.00
N CYS A 8 -1.57 -13.61 -4.59
CA CYS A 8 -2.60 -13.13 -5.48
C CYS A 8 -3.51 -12.09 -4.83
N GLY A 9 -3.99 -11.16 -5.64
CA GLY A 9 -4.83 -10.06 -5.17
C GLY A 9 -5.13 -9.06 -6.26
N THR A 10 -5.88 -8.02 -5.88
CA THR A 10 -6.29 -6.93 -6.76
C THR A 10 -5.96 -5.61 -6.11
N LEU A 11 -5.46 -4.66 -6.90
CA LEU A 11 -5.12 -3.28 -6.52
C LEU A 11 -5.94 -2.31 -7.36
N SER A 12 -6.51 -1.31 -6.70
CA SER A 12 -6.94 -0.09 -7.38
C SER A 12 -5.70 0.68 -7.82
N VAL A 13 -5.64 1.11 -9.08
CA VAL A 13 -4.48 1.79 -9.67
C VAL A 13 -4.81 3.22 -10.11
N LEU A 14 -3.77 4.03 -10.32
CA LEU A 14 -3.89 5.41 -10.79
C LEU A 14 -4.47 5.50 -12.23
N ASP A 15 -5.08 6.64 -12.54
CA ASP A 15 -5.79 6.88 -13.83
C ASP A 15 -4.88 6.81 -15.06
N ASN A 16 -3.58 7.03 -14.89
CA ASN A 16 -2.55 6.92 -15.93
C ASN A 16 -1.97 5.51 -16.07
N PHE A 17 -2.40 4.54 -15.25
CA PHE A 17 -1.96 3.15 -15.35
C PHE A 17 -2.44 2.52 -16.66
N ARG A 18 -1.57 1.75 -17.32
CA ARG A 18 -1.83 1.12 -18.62
C ARG A 18 -1.32 -0.32 -18.60
N HIS A 19 -1.84 -1.13 -19.51
CA HIS A 19 -1.47 -2.54 -19.63
C HIS A 19 0.05 -2.77 -19.73
N HIS A 20 0.79 -1.90 -20.44
CA HIS A 20 2.24 -2.03 -20.55
C HIS A 20 3.00 -1.88 -19.21
N HIS A 21 2.46 -1.14 -18.24
CA HIS A 21 3.06 -1.05 -16.90
C HIS A 21 2.92 -2.38 -16.15
N ALA A 22 1.77 -3.05 -16.30
CA ALA A 22 1.54 -4.39 -15.75
C ALA A 22 2.45 -5.43 -16.42
N GLN A 23 2.67 -5.30 -17.73
CA GLN A 23 3.59 -6.15 -18.47
C GLN A 23 5.05 -5.97 -17.98
N GLN A 24 5.52 -4.73 -17.83
CA GLN A 24 6.86 -4.44 -17.30
C GLN A 24 7.06 -5.03 -15.89
N PHE A 25 6.05 -4.93 -15.03
CA PHE A 25 6.05 -5.56 -13.72
C PHE A 25 6.12 -7.08 -13.79
N ALA A 26 5.35 -7.71 -14.68
CA ALA A 26 5.40 -9.15 -14.86
C ALA A 26 6.78 -9.60 -15.38
N GLU A 27 7.37 -8.84 -16.30
CA GLU A 27 8.71 -9.09 -16.84
C GLU A 27 9.83 -8.92 -15.79
N SER A 28 9.69 -8.01 -14.83
CA SER A 28 10.70 -7.81 -13.78
C SER A 28 10.73 -8.94 -12.74
N ILE A 29 9.65 -9.71 -12.63
CA ILE A 29 9.51 -10.86 -11.71
C ILE A 29 9.72 -12.20 -12.43
N ALA A 30 9.48 -12.23 -13.75
CA ALA A 30 9.55 -13.44 -14.55
C ALA A 30 10.91 -14.13 -14.38
N ASN A 31 10.87 -15.43 -14.06
CA ASN A 31 12.04 -16.23 -13.70
C ASN A 31 12.78 -15.62 -12.47
N PRO A 32 12.35 -15.96 -11.24
CA PRO A 32 12.02 -17.33 -10.85
C PRO A 32 10.53 -17.68 -10.77
N ALA A 33 9.60 -16.74 -11.00
CA ALA A 33 8.15 -16.98 -10.85
C ALA A 33 7.36 -16.84 -12.16
N ASP A 34 6.21 -17.53 -12.22
CA ASP A 34 5.17 -17.29 -13.21
C ASP A 34 4.26 -16.15 -12.74
N VAL A 35 4.04 -15.15 -13.60
CA VAL A 35 3.17 -14.01 -13.32
C VAL A 35 1.99 -14.01 -14.28
N TYR A 36 0.79 -14.05 -13.72
CA TYR A 36 -0.46 -13.89 -14.44
C TYR A 36 -1.12 -12.59 -14.00
N PHE A 37 -1.51 -11.73 -14.93
CA PHE A 37 -2.14 -10.47 -14.58
C PHE A 37 -3.31 -10.13 -15.49
N ALA A 38 -4.20 -9.28 -14.98
CA ALA A 38 -5.28 -8.66 -15.73
C ALA A 38 -5.39 -7.18 -15.32
N THR A 39 -5.80 -6.35 -16.27
CA THR A 39 -6.01 -4.93 -16.06
C THR A 39 -7.40 -4.56 -16.54
N ASP A 40 -8.13 -3.77 -15.76
CA ASP A 40 -9.37 -3.15 -16.21
C ASP A 40 -9.25 -1.62 -16.17
N ALA A 41 -9.44 -1.01 -17.33
CA ALA A 41 -9.36 0.44 -17.49
C ALA A 41 -10.62 1.15 -16.99
N VAL A 42 -11.77 0.47 -16.92
CA VAL A 42 -13.03 1.08 -16.47
C VAL A 42 -13.06 1.22 -14.96
N THR A 43 -12.69 0.16 -14.24
CA THR A 43 -12.62 0.15 -12.77
C THR A 43 -11.25 0.57 -12.22
N HIS A 44 -10.30 0.92 -13.09
CA HIS A 44 -8.92 1.24 -12.71
C HIS A 44 -8.32 0.19 -11.78
N SER A 45 -8.35 -1.06 -12.20
CA SER A 45 -7.97 -2.20 -11.37
C SER A 45 -6.86 -3.03 -12.02
N PHE A 46 -5.92 -3.49 -11.21
CA PHE A 46 -4.87 -4.44 -11.56
C PHE A 46 -5.01 -5.68 -10.69
N MET A 47 -5.18 -6.84 -11.32
CA MET A 47 -5.18 -8.13 -10.64
C MET A 47 -3.92 -8.89 -11.01
N THR A 48 -3.25 -9.51 -10.04
CA THR A 48 -2.09 -10.36 -10.29
C THR A 48 -2.14 -11.64 -9.48
N ARG A 49 -1.57 -12.70 -10.05
CA ARG A 49 -1.23 -13.95 -9.39
C ARG A 49 0.20 -14.29 -9.76
N ILE A 50 1.06 -14.36 -8.77
CA ILE A 50 2.47 -14.73 -8.89
C ILE A 50 2.64 -16.08 -8.21
N ARG A 51 3.24 -17.05 -8.88
CA ARG A 51 3.43 -18.41 -8.35
C ARG A 51 4.77 -18.97 -8.79
N GLY A 52 5.45 -19.71 -7.91
CA GLY A 52 6.71 -20.35 -8.26
C GLY A 52 7.21 -21.32 -7.19
N ALA A 53 8.29 -22.03 -7.51
CA ALA A 53 9.11 -22.74 -6.53
C ALA A 53 10.26 -21.80 -6.14
N LEU A 54 10.08 -21.04 -5.06
CA LEU A 54 10.96 -19.94 -4.68
C LEU A 54 11.72 -20.27 -3.39
N THR A 55 12.96 -19.81 -3.30
CA THR A 55 13.69 -19.64 -2.05
C THR A 55 13.12 -18.47 -1.23
N ASP A 56 13.53 -18.34 0.04
CA ASP A 56 13.09 -17.22 0.88
C ASP A 56 13.50 -15.87 0.27
N ASP A 57 14.76 -15.75 -0.18
CA ASP A 57 15.29 -14.53 -0.80
C ASP A 57 14.53 -14.15 -2.09
N GLU A 58 14.17 -15.14 -2.92
CA GLU A 58 13.36 -14.90 -4.12
C GLU A 58 11.92 -14.50 -3.78
N ALA A 59 11.32 -15.09 -2.75
CA ALA A 59 9.99 -14.72 -2.29
C ALA A 59 9.97 -13.31 -1.68
N GLU A 60 11.02 -12.92 -0.96
CA GLU A 60 11.21 -11.55 -0.46
C GLU A 60 11.37 -10.57 -1.62
N SER A 61 12.24 -10.86 -2.60
CA SER A 61 12.41 -10.03 -3.79
C SER A 61 11.11 -9.82 -4.59
N VAL A 62 10.26 -10.84 -4.68
CA VAL A 62 8.92 -10.73 -5.30
C VAL A 62 8.02 -9.77 -4.51
N GLU A 63 8.02 -9.85 -3.18
CA GLU A 63 7.20 -9.01 -2.32
C GLU A 63 7.69 -7.55 -2.31
N ASP A 64 9.00 -7.34 -2.30
CA ASP A 64 9.60 -6.00 -2.43
C ASP A 64 9.26 -5.36 -3.77
N THR A 65 9.36 -6.11 -4.87
CA THR A 65 8.99 -5.63 -6.21
C THR A 65 7.49 -5.29 -6.28
N LEU A 66 6.63 -6.06 -5.62
CA LEU A 66 5.20 -5.79 -5.53
C LEU A 66 4.92 -4.53 -4.69
N GLU A 67 5.66 -4.32 -3.60
CA GLU A 67 5.55 -3.13 -2.76
C GLU A 67 5.99 -1.88 -3.54
N GLU A 68 7.15 -1.89 -4.20
CA GLU A 68 7.62 -0.80 -5.06
C GLU A 68 6.63 -0.49 -6.19
N PHE A 69 6.07 -1.53 -6.82
CA PHE A 69 5.02 -1.37 -7.82
C PHE A 69 3.79 -0.68 -7.24
N SER A 70 3.40 -1.06 -6.02
CA SER A 70 2.24 -0.49 -5.34
C SER A 70 2.47 0.98 -4.96
N GLN A 71 3.66 1.36 -4.48
CA GLN A 71 4.01 2.75 -4.18
C GLN A 71 3.91 3.64 -5.42
N LYS A 72 4.24 3.09 -6.60
CA LYS A 72 4.20 3.85 -7.85
C LYS A 72 2.79 3.96 -8.45
N TRP A 73 1.98 2.91 -8.34
CA TRP A 73 0.76 2.78 -9.15
C TRP A 73 -0.52 2.58 -8.34
N ALA A 74 -0.44 2.19 -7.07
CA ALA A 74 -1.63 1.95 -6.26
C ALA A 74 -2.30 3.27 -5.91
N ARG A 75 -3.62 3.30 -6.05
CA ARG A 75 -4.47 4.40 -5.61
C ARG A 75 -4.88 4.23 -4.14
N THR A 76 -4.98 2.98 -3.69
CA THR A 76 -5.38 2.62 -2.33
C THR A 76 -4.66 1.35 -1.92
N GLY A 77 -4.61 1.11 -0.62
CA GLY A 77 -4.21 -0.18 -0.08
C GLY A 77 -5.12 -1.35 -0.49
N ALA A 78 -4.55 -2.55 -0.51
CA ALA A 78 -5.28 -3.80 -0.72
C ALA A 78 -4.71 -4.94 0.15
N ILE A 79 -5.50 -6.00 0.32
CA ILE A 79 -5.08 -7.23 1.02
C ILE A 79 -4.88 -8.33 -0.02
N PHE A 80 -3.67 -8.85 -0.09
CA PHE A 80 -3.30 -9.98 -0.92
C PHE A 80 -3.37 -11.27 -0.11
N LYS A 81 -3.81 -12.35 -0.77
CA LYS A 81 -3.64 -13.70 -0.25
C LYS A 81 -2.25 -14.19 -0.64
N ARG A 82 -1.49 -14.68 0.33
CA ARG A 82 -0.18 -15.30 0.14
C ARG A 82 -0.22 -16.75 0.62
N VAL A 83 0.57 -17.61 0.00
CA VAL A 83 0.85 -18.97 0.43
C VAL A 83 2.37 -19.15 0.44
N ARG A 84 2.93 -19.50 1.60
CA ARG A 84 4.34 -19.89 1.77
C ARG A 84 4.37 -21.24 2.46
N TYR A 85 5.22 -22.16 2.02
CA TYR A 85 5.32 -23.51 2.61
C TYR A 85 3.98 -24.29 2.68
N GLY A 86 3.00 -23.95 1.84
CA GLY A 86 1.64 -24.51 1.90
C GLY A 86 0.71 -23.84 2.93
N GLU A 87 1.19 -22.88 3.70
CA GLU A 87 0.42 -22.15 4.70
C GLU A 87 -0.10 -20.82 4.12
N PRO A 88 -1.43 -20.58 4.14
CA PRO A 88 -2.00 -19.32 3.68
C PRO A 88 -1.86 -18.21 4.73
N SER A 89 -1.55 -17.01 4.27
CA SER A 89 -1.53 -15.77 5.05
C SER A 89 -2.11 -14.61 4.25
N PHE A 90 -2.33 -13.46 4.90
CA PHE A 90 -2.75 -12.23 4.25
C PHE A 90 -1.67 -11.16 4.38
N VAL A 91 -1.41 -10.41 3.31
CA VAL A 91 -0.37 -9.39 3.25
C VAL A 91 -0.99 -8.07 2.77
N PRO A 92 -0.84 -6.97 3.54
CA PRO A 92 -1.21 -5.64 3.07
C PRO A 92 -0.24 -5.16 1.98
N VAL A 93 -0.75 -4.56 0.91
CA VAL A 93 0.04 -3.99 -0.20
C VAL A 93 -0.46 -2.59 -0.52
N GLY A 94 0.45 -1.63 -0.73
CA GLY A 94 0.09 -0.23 -1.06
C GLY A 94 -0.57 0.55 0.08
N LEU A 95 -0.45 0.06 1.32
CA LEU A 95 -1.03 0.67 2.52
C LEU A 95 -0.08 1.65 3.21
N ALA A 96 1.23 1.50 3.06
CA ALA A 96 2.23 2.21 3.87
C ALA A 96 2.07 3.73 3.79
N GLU A 97 2.10 4.30 2.57
CA GLU A 97 1.97 5.75 2.38
C GLU A 97 0.62 6.30 2.89
N HIS A 98 -0.46 5.55 2.69
CA HIS A 98 -1.78 5.98 3.17
C HIS A 98 -1.88 5.97 4.70
N VAL A 99 -1.29 4.98 5.35
CA VAL A 99 -1.24 4.91 6.81
C VAL A 99 -0.37 6.04 7.36
N GLU A 100 0.80 6.27 6.78
CA GLU A 100 1.69 7.37 7.16
C GLU A 100 1.01 8.74 7.04
N LEU A 101 0.32 9.00 5.92
CA LEU A 101 -0.43 10.25 5.73
C LEU A 101 -1.60 10.40 6.72
N LEU A 102 -2.26 9.30 7.09
CA LEU A 102 -3.32 9.33 8.11
C LEU A 102 -2.75 9.60 9.51
N GLU A 103 -1.58 9.07 9.83
CA GLU A 103 -0.87 9.35 11.08
C GLU A 103 -0.42 10.81 11.15
N GLU A 104 0.15 11.33 10.06
CA GLU A 104 0.54 12.75 9.95
C GLU A 104 -0.68 13.66 10.11
N LEU A 105 -1.78 13.37 9.42
CA LEU A 105 -3.01 14.14 9.53
C LEU A 105 -3.57 14.12 10.96
N ALA A 106 -3.54 12.97 11.63
CA ALA A 106 -3.98 12.85 13.02
C ALA A 106 -3.10 13.69 13.96
N TYR A 107 -1.79 13.70 13.74
CA TYR A 107 -0.85 14.53 14.48
C TYR A 107 -1.13 16.02 14.31
N GLU A 108 -1.31 16.47 13.06
CA GLU A 108 -1.64 17.87 12.76
C GLU A 108 -2.97 18.31 13.40
N HIS A 109 -3.97 17.41 13.43
CA HIS A 109 -5.24 17.69 14.09
C HIS A 109 -5.07 17.95 15.59
N LEU A 110 -4.22 17.16 16.27
CA LEU A 110 -3.92 17.34 17.69
C LEU A 110 -3.20 18.68 17.95
N GLN A 111 -2.27 19.08 17.09
CA GLN A 111 -1.58 20.37 17.20
C GLN A 111 -2.54 21.54 17.04
N LEU A 112 -3.43 21.47 16.04
CA LEU A 112 -4.45 22.49 15.82
C LEU A 112 -5.39 22.63 17.02
N GLU A 113 -5.87 21.51 17.58
CA GLU A 113 -6.69 21.54 18.79
C GLU A 113 -5.97 22.20 19.97
N ALA A 114 -4.70 21.85 20.21
CA ALA A 114 -3.91 22.43 21.28
C ALA A 114 -3.75 23.95 21.09
N PHE A 115 -3.49 24.39 19.86
CA PHE A 115 -3.41 25.81 19.51
C PHE A 115 -4.74 26.54 19.78
N LEU A 116 -5.86 26.00 19.30
CA LEU A 116 -7.18 26.61 19.48
C LEU A 116 -7.56 26.71 20.97
N ARG A 117 -7.26 25.68 21.77
CA ARG A 117 -7.45 25.73 23.24
C ARG A 117 -6.64 26.86 23.87
N ARG A 118 -5.38 27.02 23.47
CA ARG A 118 -4.53 28.10 23.97
C ARG A 118 -5.05 29.48 23.58
N GLN A 119 -5.52 29.64 22.34
CA GLN A 119 -6.13 30.88 21.87
C GLN A 119 -7.37 31.24 22.70
N ALA A 120 -8.26 30.27 22.94
CA ALA A 120 -9.45 30.46 23.76
C ALA A 120 -9.10 30.94 25.19
N GLN A 121 -8.08 30.33 25.81
CA GLN A 121 -7.59 30.76 27.13
C GLN A 121 -7.08 32.20 27.13
N ILE A 122 -6.38 32.62 26.08
CA ILE A 122 -5.88 34.00 25.96
C ILE A 122 -7.05 34.98 25.81
N LEU A 123 -8.00 34.67 24.93
CA LEU A 123 -9.17 35.52 24.71
C LEU A 123 -10.03 35.67 25.97
N GLU A 124 -10.13 34.62 26.79
CA GLU A 124 -10.86 34.67 28.06
C GLU A 124 -10.21 35.65 29.05
N ARG A 125 -8.88 35.80 29.03
CA ARG A 125 -8.19 36.82 29.86
C ARG A 125 -8.57 38.25 29.48
N PHE A 126 -8.87 38.50 28.21
CA PHE A 126 -9.34 39.82 27.75
C PHE A 126 -10.81 40.08 28.06
N ARG A 127 -11.61 39.03 28.34
CA ARG A 127 -13.01 39.17 28.76
C ARG A 127 -13.16 39.48 30.24
N GLN A 128 -12.15 39.20 31.06
CA GLN A 128 -12.19 39.56 32.47
C GLN A 128 -12.02 41.08 32.62
N PRO A 129 -12.98 41.80 33.24
CA PRO A 129 -12.85 43.23 33.44
C PRO A 129 -11.64 43.50 34.34
N ALA A 130 -10.89 44.57 34.03
CA ALA A 130 -9.80 45.04 34.89
C ALA A 130 -10.40 45.43 36.26
N THR A 131 -10.23 44.56 37.26
CA THR A 131 -10.36 44.91 38.67
C THR A 131 -9.29 45.89 39.10
#